data_AF-A0AAU5YGG3-F1
#
_entry.id   AF-A0AAU5YGG3-F1
#
_cell.length_a   1.000
_cell.length_b   1.000
_cell.length_c   1.000
_cell.angle_alpha   90.00
_cell.angle_beta   90.00
_cell.angle_gamma   90.00
#
_symmetry.space_group_name_H-M   'P 1'
#
loop_
_entity.id
_entity.type
_entity.pdbx_description
1 polymer ?
#
loop_
_entity_poly.entity_id
_entity_poly.type
_entity_poly.pdbx_seq_one_letter_code
_entity_poly.pdbx_strand_id
1 'polypeptide(L)'
;MARSIGMAADATVYRAVITKQLRDGTTVTESEGPYGGIGAARARVSFWTNHLAVLDEDTCEPTGESRASGYVEQGSVTWERA
;
A
#
# COMPACT_ATOMS: atom_id res chain seq x y z
N MET A 1 16.47 -0.67 6.34
CA MET A 1 16.42 -0.81 7.81
C MET A 1 15.11 -1.48 8.17
N ALA A 2 15.13 -2.72 8.62
CA ALA A 2 13.94 -3.38 9.16
C ALA A 2 13.59 -2.67 10.47
N ARG A 3 12.43 -1.98 10.52
CA ARG A 3 11.93 -1.44 11.77
C ARG A 3 11.44 -2.65 12.57
N SER A 4 12.10 -2.97 13.68
CA SER A 4 11.59 -3.93 14.64
C SER A 4 10.26 -3.40 15.17
N ILE A 5 9.16 -3.91 14.63
CA ILE A 5 7.84 -3.62 15.17
C ILE A 5 7.73 -4.48 16.43
N GLY A 6 7.97 -3.88 17.59
CA GLY A 6 7.61 -4.49 18.87
C GLY A 6 6.09 -4.65 18.89
N MET A 7 5.60 -5.81 18.46
CA MET A 7 4.19 -6.12 18.32
C MET A 7 3.81 -7.16 19.38
N ALA A 8 2.67 -6.92 20.04
CA ALA A 8 2.07 -7.89 20.94
C ALA A 8 1.76 -9.21 20.19
N ALA A 9 1.72 -10.33 20.92
CA ALA A 9 1.52 -11.66 20.35
C ALA A 9 0.17 -11.83 19.62
N ASP A 10 -0.79 -10.97 19.91
CA ASP A 10 -2.14 -10.88 19.34
C ASP A 10 -2.36 -9.57 18.55
N ALA A 11 -1.28 -8.86 18.22
CA ALA A 11 -1.40 -7.56 17.59
C ALA A 11 -2.16 -7.66 16.26
N THR A 12 -3.18 -6.81 16.13
CA THR A 12 -3.81 -6.55 14.85
C THR A 12 -2.79 -5.87 13.95
N VAL A 13 -2.62 -6.41 12.75
CA VAL A 13 -1.74 -5.87 11.73
C VAL A 13 -2.53 -5.46 10.51
N TYR A 14 -1.99 -4.52 9.77
CA TYR A 14 -2.58 -4.03 8.54
C TYR A 14 -1.58 -4.14 7.41
N ARG A 15 -2.01 -4.51 6.21
CA ARG A 15 -1.19 -4.39 5.00
C ARG A 15 -1.94 -3.57 3.96
N ALA A 16 -1.20 -2.79 3.19
CA ALA A 16 -1.72 -2.15 1.99
C ALA A 16 -1.56 -3.12 0.83
N VAL A 17 -2.66 -3.43 0.13
CA VAL A 17 -2.61 -4.16 -1.13
C VAL A 17 -2.74 -3.13 -2.24
N ILE A 18 -1.70 -3.02 -3.07
CA ILE A 18 -1.57 -2.02 -4.11
C ILE A 18 -1.55 -2.74 -5.45
N THR A 19 -2.45 -2.38 -6.36
CA THR A 19 -2.37 -2.74 -7.77
C THR A 19 -1.88 -1.53 -8.54
N LYS A 20 -0.80 -1.66 -9.32
CA LYS A 20 -0.20 -0.57 -10.09
C LYS A 20 0.11 -1.03 -11.52
N GLN A 21 -0.11 -0.14 -12.48
CA GLN A 21 0.36 -0.32 -13.84
C GLN A 21 1.75 0.32 -14.01
N LEU A 22 2.70 -0.49 -14.49
CA LEU A 22 4.07 -0.08 -14.77
C LEU A 22 4.16 0.65 -16.11
N ARG A 23 5.33 1.25 -16.38
CA ARG A 23 5.55 2.04 -17.62
C ARG A 23 5.44 1.21 -18.91
N ASP A 24 5.71 -0.09 -18.83
CA ASP A 24 5.59 -1.04 -19.95
C ASP A 24 4.14 -1.53 -20.16
N GLY A 25 3.19 -1.03 -19.35
CA GLY A 25 1.78 -1.43 -19.39
C GLY A 25 1.44 -2.63 -18.51
N THR A 26 2.44 -3.29 -17.90
CA THR A 26 2.23 -4.45 -17.02
C THR A 26 1.51 -4.04 -15.74
N THR A 27 0.47 -4.76 -15.36
CA THR A 27 -0.21 -4.60 -14.07
C THR A 27 0.37 -5.56 -13.05
N VAL A 28 0.79 -5.04 -11.90
CA VAL A 28 1.30 -5.84 -10.78
C VAL A 28 0.52 -5.52 -9.51
N THR A 29 0.33 -6.53 -8.66
CA THR A 29 -0.27 -6.37 -7.33
C THR A 29 0.76 -6.77 -6.27
N GLU A 30 1.01 -5.87 -5.33
CA GLU A 30 1.99 -6.05 -4.27
C GLU A 30 1.35 -5.76 -2.91
N SER A 31 1.84 -6.44 -1.87
CA SER A 31 1.46 -6.19 -0.49
C SER A 31 2.57 -5.48 0.26
N GLU A 32 2.27 -4.35 0.89
CA GLU A 32 3.19 -3.65 1.77
C GLU A 32 2.74 -3.73 3.23
N GLY A 33 3.68 -4.02 4.13
CA GLY A 33 3.41 -4.23 5.56
C GLY A 33 4.20 -5.42 6.10
N PRO A 34 3.81 -5.97 7.27
CA PRO A 34 2.70 -5.53 8.11
C PRO A 34 2.95 -4.18 8.80
N TYR A 35 1.89 -3.41 9.02
CA TYR A 35 1.86 -2.16 9.76
C TYR A 35 1.09 -2.32 11.06
N GLY A 36 1.54 -1.67 12.13
CA GLY A 36 0.83 -1.66 13.43
C GLY A 36 -0.35 -0.72 13.53
N GLY A 37 -0.66 0.05 12.50
CA GLY A 37 -1.82 0.92 12.48
C GLY A 37 -2.42 1.06 11.09
N ILE A 38 -3.76 1.07 11.03
CA ILE A 38 -4.52 1.20 9.78
C ILE A 38 -4.17 2.50 9.04
N GLY A 39 -3.85 3.58 9.77
CA GLY A 39 -3.44 4.86 9.19
C GLY A 39 -2.16 4.75 8.35
N ALA A 40 -1.18 3.96 8.80
CA ALA A 40 0.05 3.75 8.05
C ALA A 40 -0.22 2.96 6.76
N ALA A 41 -1.05 1.92 6.81
CA ALA A 41 -1.45 1.18 5.62
C ALA A 41 -2.22 2.06 4.62
N ARG A 42 -3.20 2.85 5.10
CA ARG A 42 -3.95 3.80 4.27
C ARG A 42 -3.03 4.84 3.61
N ALA A 43 -2.05 5.36 4.35
CA ALA A 43 -1.08 6.32 3.82
C ALA A 43 -0.28 5.75 2.65
N ARG A 44 0.00 4.43 2.63
CA ARG A 44 0.66 3.78 1.48
C ARG A 44 -0.24 3.64 0.26
N VAL A 45 -1.52 3.33 0.46
CA VAL A 45 -2.51 3.37 -0.62
C VAL A 45 -2.57 4.77 -1.24
N SER A 46 -2.77 5.79 -0.40
CA SER A 46 -2.83 7.19 -0.87
C SER A 46 -1.53 7.63 -1.55
N PHE A 47 -0.36 7.24 -1.01
CA PHE A 47 0.92 7.55 -1.63
C PHE A 47 0.99 7.03 -3.06
N TRP A 48 0.67 5.75 -3.30
CA TRP A 48 0.76 5.18 -4.64
C TRP A 48 -0.28 5.73 -5.60
N THR A 49 -1.53 5.93 -5.14
CA THR A 49 -2.57 6.57 -5.94
C THR A 49 -2.14 7.97 -6.39
N ASN A 50 -1.53 8.76 -5.50
CA ASN A 50 -1.05 10.10 -5.85
C ASN A 50 0.22 10.06 -6.70
N HIS A 51 1.15 9.15 -6.40
CA HIS A 51 2.42 9.03 -7.11
C HIS A 51 2.25 8.58 -8.57
N LEU A 52 1.21 7.78 -8.84
CA LEU A 52 0.87 7.29 -10.17
C LEU A 52 -0.41 7.91 -10.73
N ALA A 53 -0.79 9.09 -10.21
CA ALA A 53 -1.86 9.90 -10.77
C ALA A 53 -1.60 10.16 -12.27
N VAL A 54 -2.68 10.12 -13.05
CA VAL A 54 -2.64 10.54 -14.45
C VAL A 54 -2.73 12.06 -14.46
N LEU A 55 -1.80 12.70 -15.18
CA LEU A 55 -1.76 14.14 -15.35
C LEU A 55 -2.29 14.48 -16.73
N ASP A 56 -3.02 15.59 -16.81
CA ASP A 56 -3.38 16.21 -18.08
C ASP A 56 -2.12 16.76 -18.75
N GLU A 57 -1.96 16.53 -20.06
CA GLU A 57 -0.72 16.86 -20.78
C GLU A 57 -0.51 18.37 -20.96
N ASP A 58 -1.61 19.13 -21.05
CA ASP A 58 -1.56 20.57 -21.32
C ASP A 58 -1.39 21.39 -20.02
N THR A 59 -2.00 20.94 -18.93
CA THR A 59 -2.05 21.66 -17.65
C THR A 59 -1.12 21.08 -16.59
N CYS A 60 -0.63 19.85 -16.77
CA CYS A 60 0.11 19.08 -15.78
C CYS A 60 -0.66 18.85 -14.46
N GLU A 61 -1.99 19.05 -14.45
CA GLU A 61 -2.83 18.84 -13.26
C GLU A 61 -3.35 17.40 -13.19
N PRO A 62 -3.59 16.83 -11.99
CA PRO A 62 -4.17 15.49 -11.86
C PRO A 62 -5.58 15.42 -12.43
N THR A 63 -5.85 14.42 -13.28
CA THR A 63 -7.17 14.22 -13.90
C THR A 63 -8.20 13.61 -12.94
N GLY A 64 -7.76 13.16 -11.77
CA GLY A 64 -8.56 12.35 -10.84
C GLY A 64 -8.45 10.85 -11.10
N GLU A 65 -7.85 10.44 -12.21
CA GLU A 65 -7.51 9.05 -12.48
C GLU A 65 -6.12 8.69 -11.96
N SER A 66 -5.90 7.40 -11.69
CA SER A 66 -4.62 6.89 -11.23
C SER A 66 -4.35 5.52 -11.83
N ARG A 67 -3.10 5.29 -12.23
CA ARG A 67 -2.60 3.98 -12.64
C ARG A 67 -2.34 3.04 -11.46
N ALA A 68 -2.61 3.51 -10.25
CA ALA A 68 -2.60 2.70 -9.04
C ALA A 68 -3.91 2.79 -8.27
N SER A 69 -4.35 1.66 -7.76
CA SER A 69 -5.45 1.53 -6.82
C SER A 69 -5.02 0.63 -5.67
N GLY A 70 -5.75 0.66 -4.57
CA GLY A 70 -5.43 -0.21 -3.46
C GLY A 70 -6.46 -0.17 -2.35
N TYR A 71 -6.31 -1.11 -1.43
CA TYR A 71 -7.14 -1.25 -0.26
C TYR A 71 -6.28 -1.74 0.92
N VAL A 72 -6.84 -1.67 2.12
CA VAL A 72 -6.18 -2.15 3.33
C VAL A 72 -6.79 -3.47 3.74
N GLU A 73 -5.95 -4.45 4.00
CA GLU A 73 -6.33 -5.69 4.65
C GLU A 73 -5.90 -5.67 6.11
N GLN A 74 -6.74 -6.26 6.95
CA GLN A 74 -6.47 -6.48 8.37
C GLN A 74 -6.12 -7.95 8.58
N GLY A 75 -5.13 -8.22 9.42
CA GLY A 75 -4.74 -9.56 9.84
C GLY A 75 -4.31 -9.60 11.30
N SER A 76 -3.90 -10.79 11.75
CA SER A 76 -3.34 -11.06 13.07
C SER A 76 -2.03 -11.81 12.91
N VAL A 77 -1.07 -11.56 13.81
CA VAL A 77 0.18 -12.33 13.85
C VAL A 77 -0.09 -13.66 14.56
N THR A 78 0.37 -14.77 13.97
CA THR A 78 0.43 -16.08 14.61
C THR A 78 1.88 -16.52 14.66
N TRP A 79 2.35 -16.94 15.83
CA TRP A 79 3.71 -17.47 16.01
C TRP A 79 3.67 -18.99 16.05
N GLU A 80 4.52 -19.63 15.25
CA GLU A 80 4.75 -21.07 15.31
C GLU A 80 6.19 -21.34 15.72
N ARG A 81 6.39 -22.40 16.52
CA ARG A 81 7.73 -22.85 16.90
C ARG A 81 8.28 -23.72 15.77
N ALA A 82 9.35 -23.27 15.12
CA ALA A 82 10.09 -24.02 14.12
C ALA A 82 11.03 -25.05 14.75
#